data_AF-I4Z4L0-F1
#
_entry.id   AF-I4Z4L0-F1
#
_cell.length_a   1.000
_cell.length_b   1.000
_cell.length_c   1.000
_cell.angle_alpha   90.00
_cell.angle_beta   90.00
_cell.angle_gamma   90.00
#
_symmetry.space_group_name_H-M   'P 1'
#
loop_
_entity.id
_entity.type
_entity.pdbx_description
1 polymer ?
#
loop_
_entity_poly.entity_id
_entity_poly.type
_entity_poly.pdbx_seq_one_letter_code
_entity_poly.pdbx_strand_id
1 'polypeptide(L)'
;MANMANRGSGAQDVGRRGARARRDGDGQTAASHYFQPPIRRARAPRLAAGLGAAPAVGIAVRGVEVTQVVQSLNNTVRLIADKPTVVRVYLDPQSFAGTTIVTAEITWRRGGGGAFYWPAMNRVRMNPANPLGIDEQRFDIDQSINFSLPNEAIAAGDIELRLNRVMVPGGPDIPLAPQPVIRLTFRPSPPLRIRVVGLRYRNRANTPVTVTPDAVHFNALKSYLLRAYPVSALEWSQIVIDGNARLTLPFDPPNRAATAVFVNAQLSALRGSEVFGMNLSGAETAHIDPRTHYYGLVDVDGKNGATVNFMRGQADYNEQTKEFQMVASGPCGVPKTNGWVLFSWDTDSSFADWYGAHELGHTFQRRHPGFPRYNPQTGTGQPHDPDETGFPYPDGLISTPDNIFVGFDIGDPDLGVPRRALPGNTYHDVMTYADNQWLSAHTYEGIHERLLLEDELFAPKVG
;
A
#
# COMPACT_ATOMS: atom_id res chain seq x y z
N MET A 1 -50.99 62.26 25.58
CA MET A 1 -51.66 61.46 26.63
C MET A 1 -50.55 60.62 27.29
N ALA A 2 -49.91 61.06 28.39
CA ALA A 2 -50.37 60.93 29.79
C ALA A 2 -50.93 59.52 30.08
N ASN A 3 -50.52 58.75 31.08
CA ASN A 3 -49.96 59.09 32.38
C ASN A 3 -49.39 57.84 33.09
N MET A 4 -48.43 58.06 34.01
CA MET A 4 -48.23 57.43 35.34
C MET A 4 -48.08 55.89 35.45
N ALA A 5 -46.95 55.31 35.88
CA ALA A 5 -46.19 55.41 37.14
C ALA A 5 -46.94 54.89 38.40
N ASN A 6 -46.45 53.80 39.02
CA ASN A 6 -46.27 53.77 40.47
C ASN A 6 -45.10 52.89 40.94
N ARG A 7 -44.44 53.36 42.01
CA ARG A 7 -43.18 52.92 42.63
C ARG A 7 -43.42 52.02 43.86
N GLY A 8 -42.34 51.38 44.32
CA GLY A 8 -42.11 50.94 45.71
C GLY A 8 -41.03 49.83 45.75
N SER A 9 -39.73 50.15 45.82
CA SER A 9 -38.90 50.48 47.00
C SER A 9 -38.33 49.25 47.73
N GLY A 10 -37.00 49.19 47.87
CA GLY A 10 -36.31 48.34 48.86
C GLY A 10 -34.98 47.78 48.39
N ALA A 11 -33.89 48.50 48.63
CA ALA A 11 -32.51 48.08 48.38
C ALA A 11 -32.01 47.13 49.48
N GLN A 12 -31.13 46.18 49.14
CA GLN A 12 -29.82 46.03 49.80
C GLN A 12 -28.90 45.04 49.06
N ASP A 13 -27.65 45.45 49.01
CA ASP A 13 -26.46 44.98 48.32
C ASP A 13 -25.78 43.80 49.04
N VAL A 14 -25.38 42.73 48.34
CA VAL A 14 -24.14 41.97 48.62
C VAL A 14 -23.64 41.23 47.35
N GLY A 15 -22.62 41.81 46.71
CA GLY A 15 -21.43 41.16 46.13
C GLY A 15 -21.49 39.79 45.42
N ARG A 16 -21.07 39.75 44.14
CA ARG A 16 -19.79 39.15 43.68
C ARG A 16 -19.71 39.03 42.15
N ARG A 17 -18.70 39.71 41.59
CA ARG A 17 -17.95 39.51 40.33
C ARG A 17 -18.51 38.47 39.34
N GLY A 18 -19.06 38.96 38.23
CA GLY A 18 -19.34 38.16 37.02
C GLY A 18 -18.06 37.85 36.25
N ALA A 19 -17.73 36.57 36.11
CA ALA A 19 -16.79 36.06 35.12
C ALA A 19 -17.55 35.80 33.80
N ARG A 20 -16.99 36.28 32.68
CA ARG A 20 -17.48 36.04 31.32
C ARG A 20 -17.47 34.54 31.00
N ALA A 21 -18.64 33.94 30.86
CA ALA A 21 -18.80 32.65 30.19
C ALA A 21 -18.95 32.90 28.68
N ARG A 22 -17.98 32.40 27.89
CA ARG A 22 -18.15 32.19 26.45
C ARG A 22 -19.12 31.02 26.29
N ARG A 23 -20.20 31.23 25.52
CA ARG A 23 -21.05 30.15 25.03
C ARG A 23 -20.31 29.44 23.92
N ASP A 24 -19.86 28.23 24.20
CA ASP A 24 -19.54 27.25 23.17
C ASP A 24 -20.87 26.80 22.55
N GLY A 25 -21.05 27.11 21.28
CA GLY A 25 -22.17 26.64 20.47
C GLY A 25 -21.74 25.39 19.72
N ASP A 26 -22.37 24.28 20.07
CA ASP A 26 -22.32 23.02 19.35
C ASP A 26 -22.62 23.20 17.86
N GLY A 27 -21.73 22.62 17.06
CA GLY A 27 -21.82 22.48 15.61
C GLY A 27 -21.04 21.25 15.16
N GLN A 28 -21.35 20.09 15.75
CA GLN A 28 -20.95 18.79 15.22
C GLN A 28 -21.74 18.49 13.95
N THR A 29 -21.06 18.07 12.87
CA THR A 29 -21.33 16.80 12.15
C THR A 29 -20.43 16.66 10.92
N ALA A 30 -20.12 15.38 10.62
CA ALA A 30 -19.50 14.84 9.40
C ALA A 30 -17.95 14.80 9.35
N ALA A 31 -17.40 13.81 10.06
CA ALA A 31 -16.21 13.04 9.67
C ALA A 31 -15.89 12.00 10.77
N SER A 32 -16.75 10.98 10.98
CA SER A 32 -16.32 9.79 11.74
C SER A 32 -15.49 8.92 10.79
N HIS A 33 -14.28 9.38 10.49
CA HIS A 33 -13.23 8.54 9.94
C HIS A 33 -12.66 7.75 11.11
N TYR A 34 -12.80 6.43 11.03
CA TYR A 34 -12.38 5.43 12.01
C TYR A 34 -11.37 5.96 13.06
N PHE A 35 -11.88 6.35 14.23
CA PHE A 35 -11.04 6.83 15.33
C PHE A 35 -10.15 5.69 15.84
N GLN A 36 -8.84 5.86 15.71
CA GLN A 36 -7.82 4.90 16.14
C GLN A 36 -7.23 5.30 17.50
N PRO A 37 -7.13 4.39 18.47
CA PRO A 37 -6.33 4.63 19.67
C PRO A 37 -4.83 4.62 19.35
N PRO A 38 -4.00 5.38 20.09
CA PRO A 38 -2.56 5.41 19.87
C PRO A 38 -1.91 4.04 20.10
N ILE A 39 -1.18 3.54 19.09
CA ILE A 39 -0.43 2.29 19.14
C ILE A 39 0.76 2.47 20.10
N ARG A 40 0.72 1.75 21.24
CA ARG A 40 1.88 1.63 22.12
C ARG A 40 2.85 0.61 21.55
N ARG A 41 4.12 0.99 21.40
CA ARG A 41 5.21 0.07 21.05
C ARG A 41 5.14 -1.17 21.96
N ALA A 42 5.05 -2.35 21.35
CA ALA A 42 5.23 -3.60 22.08
C ALA A 42 6.64 -3.63 22.68
N ARG A 43 6.74 -4.08 23.93
CA ARG A 43 8.02 -4.26 24.60
C ARG A 43 8.71 -5.46 23.94
N ALA A 44 9.96 -5.28 23.51
CA ALA A 44 10.75 -6.30 22.83
C ALA A 44 10.68 -7.66 23.56
N PRO A 45 10.40 -8.78 22.87
CA PRO A 45 10.54 -10.09 23.47
C PRO A 45 12.01 -10.35 23.79
N ARG A 46 12.28 -10.76 25.03
CA ARG A 46 13.61 -11.27 25.43
C ARG A 46 13.80 -12.65 24.82
N LEU A 47 14.57 -12.72 23.74
CA LEU A 47 15.12 -14.00 23.28
C LEU A 47 16.33 -14.38 24.14
N ALA A 48 16.36 -15.66 24.49
CA ALA A 48 17.35 -16.28 25.35
C ALA A 48 18.77 -16.15 24.76
N ALA A 49 19.71 -15.72 25.59
CA ALA A 49 21.13 -15.73 25.28
C ALA A 49 21.62 -17.17 25.12
N GLY A 50 21.81 -17.61 23.87
CA GLY A 50 22.40 -18.88 23.52
C GLY A 50 23.86 -18.72 23.12
N LEU A 51 24.75 -19.10 24.05
CA LEU A 51 26.11 -19.62 23.89
C LEU A 51 27.09 -18.86 22.97
N GLY A 52 28.11 -18.28 23.62
CA GLY A 52 29.22 -17.57 22.98
C GLY A 52 29.92 -18.38 21.91
N ALA A 53 29.84 -17.88 20.67
CA ALA A 53 30.80 -18.18 19.63
C ALA A 53 32.06 -17.33 19.84
N ALA A 54 33.23 -17.92 19.57
CA ALA A 54 34.51 -17.20 19.53
C ALA A 54 34.41 -15.94 18.65
N PRO A 55 35.19 -14.87 18.93
CA PRO A 55 35.15 -13.67 18.10
C PRO A 55 35.53 -14.07 16.67
N ALA A 56 34.58 -13.94 15.75
CA ALA A 56 34.86 -14.09 14.34
C ALA A 56 35.92 -13.07 13.97
N VAL A 57 36.99 -13.50 13.29
CA VAL A 57 37.97 -12.59 12.71
C VAL A 57 37.29 -11.88 11.54
N GLY A 58 36.65 -10.73 11.79
CA GLY A 58 36.01 -9.89 10.78
C GLY A 58 34.59 -9.44 11.13
N ILE A 59 34.03 -8.55 10.30
CA ILE A 59 32.68 -8.03 10.48
C ILE A 59 31.65 -9.15 10.33
N ALA A 60 30.77 -9.30 11.32
CA ALA A 60 29.62 -10.18 11.24
C ALA A 60 28.47 -9.53 10.45
N VAL A 61 27.80 -10.34 9.64
CA VAL A 61 26.56 -10.00 8.94
C VAL A 61 25.41 -10.64 9.70
N ARG A 62 24.41 -9.85 10.06
CA ARG A 62 23.21 -10.30 10.78
C ARG A 62 22.15 -10.88 9.85
N GLY A 63 22.15 -10.45 8.60
CA GLY A 63 21.23 -10.95 7.60
C GLY A 63 21.42 -10.28 6.24
N VAL A 64 20.89 -10.95 5.22
CA VAL A 64 20.79 -10.40 3.87
C VAL A 64 19.38 -10.67 3.36
N GLU A 65 18.66 -9.60 3.09
CA GLU A 65 17.27 -9.62 2.65
C GLU A 65 17.20 -9.17 1.19
N VAL A 66 16.60 -9.99 0.33
CA VAL A 66 16.39 -9.74 -1.10
C VAL A 66 14.91 -9.50 -1.32
N THR A 67 14.55 -8.23 -1.50
CA THR A 67 13.16 -7.78 -1.40
C THR A 67 12.71 -7.02 -2.64
N GLN A 68 11.42 -7.21 -2.97
CA GLN A 68 10.71 -6.53 -4.05
C GLN A 68 9.49 -5.76 -3.54
N VAL A 69 8.83 -6.28 -2.48
CA VAL A 69 7.57 -5.75 -1.92
C VAL A 69 7.50 -5.98 -0.42
N VAL A 70 7.65 -7.22 0.01
CA VAL A 70 7.62 -7.65 1.41
C VAL A 70 8.48 -8.88 1.52
N GLN A 71 9.28 -8.98 2.58
CA GLN A 71 10.21 -10.09 2.69
C GLN A 71 10.52 -10.43 4.15
N SER A 72 10.95 -11.68 4.37
CA SER A 72 11.55 -12.15 5.61
C SER A 72 13.07 -12.19 5.52
N LEU A 73 13.78 -12.19 6.65
CA LEU A 73 15.25 -12.34 6.64
C LEU A 73 15.72 -13.67 6.01
N ASN A 74 14.83 -14.67 5.95
CA ASN A 74 15.11 -15.97 5.34
C ASN A 74 14.73 -16.03 3.85
N ASN A 75 14.28 -14.90 3.25
CA ASN A 75 13.92 -14.78 1.84
C ASN A 75 12.82 -15.76 1.40
N THR A 76 11.75 -15.86 2.20
CA THR A 76 10.67 -16.85 2.01
C THR A 76 9.58 -16.39 1.05
N VAL A 77 9.42 -15.09 0.82
CA VAL A 77 8.43 -14.56 -0.14
C VAL A 77 8.99 -14.70 -1.55
N ARG A 78 8.15 -15.18 -2.46
CA ARG A 78 8.50 -15.41 -3.87
C ARG A 78 9.07 -14.14 -4.51
N LEU A 79 10.11 -14.32 -5.32
CA LEU A 79 10.69 -13.25 -6.13
C LEU A 79 10.24 -13.40 -7.57
N ILE A 80 9.77 -12.30 -8.16
CA ILE A 80 9.24 -12.25 -9.52
C ILE A 80 10.36 -11.79 -10.46
N ALA A 81 10.54 -12.53 -11.54
CA ALA A 81 11.49 -12.20 -12.59
C ALA A 81 11.22 -10.82 -13.16
N ASP A 82 12.28 -10.06 -13.43
CA ASP A 82 12.25 -8.73 -14.03
C ASP A 82 11.55 -7.65 -13.19
N LYS A 83 11.15 -7.97 -11.95
CA LYS A 83 10.63 -6.98 -11.00
C LYS A 83 11.80 -6.31 -10.25
N PRO A 84 11.84 -4.97 -10.15
CA PRO A 84 12.89 -4.25 -9.42
C PRO A 84 13.16 -4.86 -8.04
N THR A 85 14.42 -5.19 -7.77
CA THR A 85 14.82 -5.95 -6.58
C THR A 85 15.96 -5.26 -5.86
N VAL A 86 15.84 -5.13 -4.54
CA VAL A 86 16.89 -4.59 -3.67
C VAL A 86 17.42 -5.69 -2.75
N VAL A 87 18.74 -5.81 -2.69
CA VAL A 87 19.43 -6.58 -1.65
C VAL A 87 19.79 -5.61 -0.53
N ARG A 88 19.42 -5.95 0.71
CA ARG A 88 19.71 -5.20 1.93
C ARG A 88 20.61 -6.06 2.81
N VAL A 89 21.80 -5.55 3.12
CA VAL A 89 22.79 -6.21 3.97
C VAL A 89 22.83 -5.52 5.34
N TYR A 90 22.65 -6.30 6.39
CA TYR A 90 22.66 -5.84 7.77
C TYR A 90 23.96 -6.26 8.45
N LEU A 91 24.83 -5.29 8.74
CA LEU A 91 26.08 -5.55 9.47
C LEU A 91 25.85 -5.46 10.97
N ASP A 92 26.59 -6.23 11.75
CA ASP A 92 26.59 -6.12 13.20
C ASP A 92 27.40 -4.90 13.65
N PRO A 93 26.77 -3.86 14.25
CA PRO A 93 27.51 -2.67 14.69
C PRO A 93 28.55 -2.98 15.76
N GLN A 94 28.39 -4.07 16.53
CA GLN A 94 29.35 -4.49 17.56
C GLN A 94 30.63 -5.10 16.97
N SER A 95 30.65 -5.45 15.68
CA SER A 95 31.86 -5.93 15.01
C SER A 95 32.84 -4.80 14.64
N PHE A 96 32.52 -3.54 14.95
CA PHE A 96 33.35 -2.38 14.67
C PHE A 96 34.04 -1.88 15.94
N ALA A 97 35.33 -1.55 15.85
CA ALA A 97 36.08 -0.97 16.97
C ALA A 97 35.66 0.47 17.32
N GLY A 98 35.04 1.18 16.37
CA GLY A 98 34.62 2.56 16.53
C GLY A 98 33.60 2.97 15.48
N THR A 99 33.10 4.20 15.61
CA THR A 99 32.12 4.71 14.65
C THR A 99 32.73 4.82 13.26
N THR A 100 32.15 4.12 12.28
CA THR A 100 32.73 3.96 10.95
C THR A 100 31.66 4.11 9.89
N ILE A 101 31.96 4.81 8.80
CA ILE A 101 31.10 4.85 7.61
C ILE A 101 31.61 3.80 6.63
N VAL A 102 30.73 2.92 6.20
CA VAL A 102 31.07 1.80 5.30
C VAL A 102 30.18 1.78 4.07
N THR A 103 30.71 1.18 3.01
CA THR A 103 29.96 0.74 1.83
C THR A 103 30.40 -0.68 1.49
N ALA A 104 29.79 -1.30 0.49
CA ALA A 104 30.09 -2.67 0.14
C ALA A 104 29.88 -2.96 -1.35
N GLU A 105 30.31 -4.15 -1.73
CA GLU A 105 30.13 -4.73 -3.05
C GLU A 105 29.62 -6.16 -2.87
N ILE A 106 28.60 -6.53 -3.64
CA ILE A 106 28.15 -7.92 -3.73
C ILE A 106 28.69 -8.55 -5.01
N THR A 107 28.72 -9.87 -5.03
CA THR A 107 28.80 -10.63 -6.27
C THR A 107 27.51 -11.37 -6.52
N TRP A 108 27.17 -11.50 -7.80
CA TRP A 108 26.07 -12.33 -8.25
C TRP A 108 26.49 -13.21 -9.42
N ARG A 109 25.89 -14.40 -9.52
CA ARG A 109 26.09 -15.30 -10.65
C ARG A 109 24.80 -16.05 -11.00
N ARG A 110 24.64 -16.36 -12.28
CA ARG A 110 23.56 -17.19 -12.82
C ARG A 110 24.15 -18.39 -13.53
N GLY A 111 23.54 -19.57 -13.31
CA GLY A 111 24.09 -20.84 -13.80
C GLY A 111 25.54 -21.06 -13.35
N GLY A 112 26.25 -21.97 -14.01
CA GLY A 112 27.69 -22.17 -13.80
C GLY A 112 28.58 -21.03 -14.35
N GLY A 113 28.01 -19.85 -14.64
CA GLY A 113 28.71 -18.71 -15.22
C GLY A 113 29.65 -17.99 -14.25
N GLY A 114 30.38 -17.00 -14.79
CA GLY A 114 31.25 -16.13 -14.01
C GLY A 114 30.49 -15.26 -13.00
N ALA A 115 31.19 -14.79 -11.97
CA ALA A 115 30.65 -13.85 -10.99
C ALA A 115 30.76 -12.41 -11.51
N PHE A 116 29.68 -11.65 -11.34
CA PHE A 116 29.63 -10.21 -11.59
C PHE A 116 29.70 -9.46 -10.27
N TYR A 117 30.37 -8.30 -10.28
CA TYR A 117 30.54 -7.45 -9.11
C TYR A 117 29.57 -6.27 -9.19
N TRP A 118 28.92 -5.94 -8.08
CA TRP A 118 27.90 -4.91 -8.05
C TRP A 118 28.03 -4.01 -6.81
N PRO A 119 28.22 -2.69 -6.97
CA PRO A 119 28.43 -1.78 -5.85
C PRO A 119 27.13 -1.44 -5.13
N ALA A 120 27.24 -1.07 -3.85
CA ALA A 120 26.13 -0.54 -3.07
C ALA A 120 25.70 0.85 -3.57
N MET A 121 24.41 1.15 -3.38
CA MET A 121 23.82 2.45 -3.69
C MET A 121 24.11 3.51 -2.63
N ASN A 122 24.47 3.08 -1.42
CA ASN A 122 24.59 3.95 -0.26
C ASN A 122 25.79 3.61 0.62
N ARG A 123 25.95 4.44 1.65
CA ARG A 123 26.89 4.28 2.74
C ARG A 123 26.10 4.23 4.03
N VAL A 124 26.56 3.46 5.00
CA VAL A 124 25.90 3.33 6.31
C VAL A 124 26.88 3.68 7.42
N ARG A 125 26.40 4.39 8.43
CA ARG A 125 27.16 4.72 9.63
C ARG A 125 26.97 3.63 10.68
N MET A 126 28.03 2.89 10.98
CA MET A 126 28.06 1.90 12.05
C MET A 126 28.49 2.58 13.35
N ASN A 127 27.75 2.37 14.43
CA ASN A 127 28.05 2.94 15.74
C ASN A 127 28.03 1.85 16.82
N PRO A 128 29.19 1.29 17.23
CA PRO A 128 29.25 0.29 18.29
C PRO A 128 28.84 0.83 19.68
N ALA A 129 28.85 2.15 19.90
CA ALA A 129 28.40 2.73 21.18
C ALA A 129 26.87 2.82 21.29
N ASN A 130 26.15 2.72 20.17
CA ASN A 130 24.69 2.65 20.13
C ASN A 130 24.26 1.59 19.09
N PRO A 131 24.46 0.29 19.39
CA PRO A 131 24.17 -0.76 18.42
C PRO A 131 22.67 -0.90 18.22
N LEU A 132 22.21 -0.60 17.01
CA LEU A 132 20.85 -0.94 16.59
C LEU A 132 20.68 -2.46 16.56
N GLY A 133 19.50 -2.95 16.94
CA GLY A 133 19.11 -4.35 16.72
C GLY A 133 18.72 -4.60 15.26
N ILE A 134 18.46 -5.87 14.92
CA ILE A 134 18.14 -6.24 13.54
C ILE A 134 16.81 -5.63 13.07
N ASP A 135 15.79 -5.57 13.93
CA ASP A 135 14.50 -4.95 13.59
C ASP A 135 14.66 -3.46 13.32
N GLU A 136 15.37 -2.72 14.18
CA GLU A 136 15.63 -1.30 13.95
C GLU A 136 16.39 -1.06 12.63
N GLN A 137 17.31 -1.96 12.27
CA GLN A 137 18.01 -1.89 10.99
C GLN A 137 17.08 -2.20 9.80
N ARG A 138 16.15 -3.16 9.94
CA ARG A 138 15.22 -3.52 8.86
C ARG A 138 14.17 -2.45 8.61
N PHE A 139 13.76 -1.72 9.64
CA PHE A 139 12.71 -0.71 9.59
C PHE A 139 13.12 0.62 8.97
N ASP A 140 14.41 0.82 8.73
CA ASP A 140 14.94 2.03 8.13
C ASP A 140 15.94 1.66 7.01
N ILE A 141 15.69 2.18 5.81
CA ILE A 141 16.53 1.89 4.65
C ILE A 141 17.97 2.39 4.83
N ASP A 142 18.16 3.46 5.60
CA ASP A 142 19.46 4.08 5.85
C ASP A 142 20.33 3.29 6.83
N GLN A 143 19.76 2.28 7.50
CA GLN A 143 20.46 1.40 8.45
C GLN A 143 20.92 0.08 7.81
N SER A 144 20.84 -0.02 6.47
CA SER A 144 21.27 -1.18 5.69
C SER A 144 22.09 -0.77 4.48
N ILE A 145 23.06 -1.61 4.08
CA ILE A 145 23.76 -1.39 2.83
C ILE A 145 22.90 -1.98 1.71
N ASN A 146 22.49 -1.15 0.77
CA ASN A 146 21.46 -1.47 -0.23
C ASN A 146 22.06 -1.58 -1.62
N PHE A 147 21.59 -2.56 -2.40
CA PHE A 147 22.00 -2.80 -3.78
C PHE A 147 20.76 -2.97 -4.66
N SER A 148 20.56 -2.11 -5.66
CA SER A 148 19.54 -2.34 -6.69
C SER A 148 20.12 -3.29 -7.72
N LEU A 149 19.59 -4.51 -7.82
CA LEU A 149 20.11 -5.49 -8.77
C LEU A 149 19.84 -5.05 -10.22
N PRO A 150 20.77 -5.32 -11.16
CA PRO A 150 20.56 -5.03 -12.58
C PRO A 150 19.60 -6.04 -13.21
N ASN A 151 19.06 -5.71 -14.39
CA ASN A 151 18.07 -6.53 -15.10
C ASN A 151 18.55 -7.96 -15.34
N GLU A 152 19.82 -8.14 -15.69
CA GLU A 152 20.42 -9.46 -15.93
C GLU A 152 20.44 -10.31 -14.65
N ALA A 153 20.56 -9.68 -13.48
CA ALA A 153 20.55 -10.36 -12.20
C ALA A 153 19.13 -10.77 -11.77
N ILE A 154 18.07 -10.14 -12.27
CA ILE A 154 16.68 -10.41 -11.85
C ILE A 154 15.86 -11.18 -12.90
N ALA A 155 16.48 -11.61 -14.00
CA ALA A 155 15.85 -12.47 -15.01
C ALA A 155 15.26 -13.78 -14.42
N ALA A 156 14.42 -14.50 -15.16
CA ALA A 156 13.89 -15.78 -14.67
C ALA A 156 15.00 -16.81 -14.37
N GLY A 157 14.82 -17.60 -13.31
CA GLY A 157 15.71 -18.69 -12.90
C GLY A 157 16.55 -18.42 -11.66
N ASP A 158 17.48 -19.34 -11.40
CA ASP A 158 18.30 -19.35 -10.18
C ASP A 158 19.44 -18.34 -10.22
N ILE A 159 19.71 -17.75 -9.05
CA ILE A 159 20.83 -16.84 -8.80
C ILE A 159 21.57 -17.27 -7.53
N GLU A 160 22.87 -17.02 -7.52
CA GLU A 160 23.64 -17.00 -6.29
C GLU A 160 24.17 -15.61 -5.99
N LEU A 161 24.06 -15.18 -4.73
CA LEU A 161 24.52 -13.90 -4.22
C LEU A 161 25.51 -14.10 -3.08
N ARG A 162 26.53 -13.24 -3.01
CA ARG A 162 27.49 -13.16 -1.90
C ARG A 162 27.86 -11.71 -1.61
N LEU A 163 28.03 -11.39 -0.34
CA LEU A 163 28.75 -10.17 0.04
C LEU A 163 30.24 -10.37 -0.29
N ASN A 164 30.78 -9.58 -1.22
CA ASN A 164 32.15 -9.74 -1.69
C ASN A 164 33.13 -9.05 -0.74
N ARG A 165 32.86 -7.79 -0.42
CA ARG A 165 33.69 -6.98 0.46
C ARG A 165 32.90 -5.84 1.10
N VAL A 166 33.34 -5.43 2.28
CA VAL A 166 32.93 -4.21 2.98
C VAL A 166 34.16 -3.31 3.07
N MET A 167 34.01 -2.02 2.81
CA MET A 167 35.14 -1.08 2.80
C MET A 167 34.76 0.27 3.41
N VAL A 168 35.77 0.98 3.88
CA VAL A 168 35.65 2.42 4.16
C VAL A 168 35.73 3.15 2.82
N PRO A 169 34.81 4.09 2.51
CA PRO A 169 34.88 4.85 1.26
C PRO A 169 36.23 5.57 1.09
N GLY A 170 36.96 5.24 0.02
CA GLY A 170 38.32 5.78 -0.24
C GLY A 170 39.41 5.21 0.67
N GLY A 171 39.09 4.20 1.49
CA GLY A 171 39.99 3.53 2.42
C GLY A 171 40.10 2.03 2.15
N PRO A 172 40.62 1.26 3.12
CA PRO A 172 40.84 -0.17 2.95
C PRO A 172 39.55 -0.99 3.06
N ASP A 173 39.63 -2.20 2.52
CA ASP A 173 38.66 -3.27 2.78
C ASP A 173 38.73 -3.67 4.26
N ILE A 174 37.59 -4.01 4.83
CA ILE A 174 37.47 -4.50 6.20
C ILE A 174 37.22 -6.02 6.13
N PRO A 175 38.00 -6.85 6.85
CA PRO A 175 37.81 -8.30 6.85
C PRO A 175 36.38 -8.69 7.22
N LEU A 176 35.81 -9.64 6.48
CA LEU A 176 34.49 -10.19 6.75
C LEU A 176 34.62 -11.53 7.46
N ALA A 177 33.74 -11.76 8.44
CA ALA A 177 33.51 -13.11 8.94
C ALA A 177 33.00 -14.00 7.78
N PRO A 178 33.19 -15.34 7.83
CA PRO A 178 32.67 -16.24 6.80
C PRO A 178 31.18 -16.03 6.53
N GLN A 179 30.80 -15.91 5.26
CA GLN A 179 29.42 -15.66 4.84
C GLN A 179 28.86 -16.84 4.03
N PRO A 180 27.60 -17.24 4.26
CA PRO A 180 26.94 -18.22 3.43
C PRO A 180 26.67 -17.65 2.02
N VAL A 181 26.58 -18.55 1.06
CA VAL A 181 26.07 -18.22 -0.28
C VAL A 181 24.56 -18.17 -0.23
N ILE A 182 23.97 -17.09 -0.71
CA ILE A 182 22.53 -16.94 -0.79
C ILE A 182 22.08 -17.47 -2.16
N ARG A 183 21.19 -18.45 -2.17
CA ARG A 183 20.63 -19.06 -3.38
C ARG A 183 19.15 -18.74 -3.45
N LEU A 184 18.71 -18.17 -4.56
CA LEU A 184 17.33 -17.73 -4.77
C LEU A 184 16.88 -18.09 -6.18
N THR A 185 15.57 -18.06 -6.40
CA THR A 185 14.96 -18.28 -7.71
C THR A 185 14.02 -17.13 -8.01
N PHE A 186 14.22 -16.47 -9.15
CA PHE A 186 13.26 -15.53 -9.71
C PHE A 186 12.28 -16.29 -10.61
N ARG A 187 10.98 -16.16 -10.34
CA ARG A 187 9.92 -16.87 -11.07
C ARG A 187 9.22 -15.94 -12.05
N PRO A 188 8.90 -16.39 -13.27
CA PRO A 188 8.04 -15.61 -14.17
C PRO A 188 6.67 -15.41 -13.53
N SER A 189 6.01 -14.31 -13.90
CA SER A 189 4.64 -13.98 -13.50
C SER A 189 3.88 -13.45 -14.72
N PRO A 190 2.60 -13.82 -14.89
CA PRO A 190 1.75 -13.19 -15.90
C PRO A 190 1.73 -11.66 -15.71
N PRO A 191 1.65 -10.87 -16.79
CA PRO A 191 1.49 -9.43 -16.64
C PRO A 191 0.12 -9.12 -16.02
N LEU A 192 0.07 -8.05 -15.24
CA LEU A 192 -1.20 -7.54 -14.74
C LEU A 192 -1.91 -6.79 -15.88
N ARG A 193 -3.16 -7.14 -16.17
CA ARG A 193 -3.92 -6.57 -17.29
C ARG A 193 -5.04 -5.68 -16.77
N ILE A 194 -4.93 -4.38 -16.97
CA ILE A 194 -5.85 -3.40 -16.37
C ILE A 194 -6.39 -2.44 -17.42
N ARG A 195 -7.72 -2.33 -17.42
CA ARG A 195 -8.48 -1.31 -18.12
C ARG A 195 -9.01 -0.31 -17.10
N VAL A 196 -8.41 0.88 -17.01
CA VAL A 196 -8.90 1.93 -16.10
C VAL A 196 -9.84 2.88 -16.82
N VAL A 197 -11.02 3.08 -16.28
CA VAL A 197 -12.03 3.97 -16.83
C VAL A 197 -12.23 5.11 -15.84
N GLY A 198 -11.88 6.34 -16.21
CA GLY A 198 -12.23 7.54 -15.45
C GLY A 198 -13.67 7.94 -15.73
N LEU A 199 -14.48 8.15 -14.69
CA LEU A 199 -15.90 8.46 -14.82
C LEU A 199 -16.13 9.93 -14.53
N ARG A 200 -16.59 10.67 -15.54
CA ARG A 200 -16.99 12.06 -15.40
C ARG A 200 -18.39 12.15 -14.81
N TYR A 201 -18.61 13.09 -13.90
CA TYR A 201 -19.93 13.36 -13.34
C TYR A 201 -20.17 14.85 -13.14
N ARG A 202 -21.44 15.23 -12.99
CA ARG A 202 -21.83 16.63 -12.77
C ARG A 202 -22.10 16.88 -11.29
N ASN A 203 -21.39 17.82 -10.68
CA ASN A 203 -21.77 18.40 -9.40
C ASN A 203 -22.92 19.40 -9.61
N ARG A 204 -24.06 19.17 -8.97
CA ARG A 204 -25.25 20.05 -9.05
C ARG A 204 -25.42 20.98 -7.84
N ALA A 205 -24.52 20.90 -6.85
CA ALA A 205 -24.75 21.50 -5.53
C ALA A 205 -24.64 23.03 -5.49
N ASN A 206 -23.76 23.68 -6.28
CA ASN A 206 -23.60 25.14 -6.23
C ASN A 206 -23.27 25.81 -7.59
N THR A 207 -22.70 25.08 -8.55
CA THR A 207 -22.58 25.45 -9.97
C THR A 207 -22.35 24.14 -10.74
N PRO A 208 -22.98 23.91 -11.90
CA PRO A 208 -22.73 22.71 -12.71
C PRO A 208 -21.26 22.61 -13.12
N VAL A 209 -20.44 21.94 -12.32
CA VAL A 209 -19.05 21.61 -12.65
C VAL A 209 -19.01 20.15 -13.05
N THR A 210 -18.37 19.87 -14.19
CA THR A 210 -18.04 18.49 -14.56
C THR A 210 -16.76 18.11 -13.83
N VAL A 211 -16.87 17.12 -12.96
CA VAL A 211 -15.76 16.55 -12.22
C VAL A 211 -15.19 15.40 -13.04
N THR A 212 -13.87 15.38 -13.21
CA THR A 212 -13.14 14.42 -14.04
C THR A 212 -11.86 14.04 -13.30
N PRO A 213 -11.51 12.73 -13.22
CA PRO A 213 -10.22 12.32 -12.67
C PRO A 213 -9.04 12.94 -13.42
N ASP A 214 -8.14 13.59 -12.68
CA ASP A 214 -6.90 14.14 -13.23
C ASP A 214 -5.87 13.02 -13.54
N ALA A 215 -4.95 13.28 -14.47
CA ALA A 215 -3.95 12.31 -14.95
C ALA A 215 -3.05 11.75 -13.81
N VAL A 216 -2.81 12.55 -12.77
CA VAL A 216 -1.99 12.16 -11.61
C VAL A 216 -2.57 10.93 -10.90
N HIS A 217 -3.90 10.79 -10.84
CA HIS A 217 -4.57 9.68 -10.18
C HIS A 217 -4.34 8.35 -10.93
N PHE A 218 -4.34 8.39 -12.26
CA PHE A 218 -4.01 7.23 -13.09
C PHE A 218 -2.54 6.82 -12.93
N ASN A 219 -1.63 7.81 -12.93
CA ASN A 219 -0.20 7.55 -12.78
C ASN A 219 0.13 6.96 -11.40
N ALA A 220 -0.49 7.48 -10.33
CA ALA A 220 -0.31 6.99 -8.97
C ALA A 220 -0.77 5.52 -8.85
N LEU A 221 -1.96 5.19 -9.37
CA LEU A 221 -2.45 3.81 -9.41
C LEU A 221 -1.52 2.88 -10.19
N LYS A 222 -1.14 3.27 -11.41
CA LYS A 222 -0.22 2.49 -12.25
C LYS A 222 1.10 2.22 -11.54
N SER A 223 1.67 3.25 -10.89
CA SER A 223 2.91 3.14 -10.13
C SER A 223 2.77 2.18 -8.95
N TYR A 224 1.72 2.32 -8.13
CA TYR A 224 1.52 1.45 -6.97
C TYR A 224 1.34 -0.02 -7.37
N LEU A 225 0.58 -0.30 -8.42
CA LEU A 225 0.45 -1.67 -8.93
C LEU A 225 1.81 -2.26 -9.34
N LEU A 226 2.63 -1.52 -10.09
CA LEU A 226 3.97 -1.98 -10.49
C LEU A 226 4.92 -2.16 -9.29
N ARG A 227 4.82 -1.32 -8.27
CA ARG A 227 5.66 -1.40 -7.07
C ARG A 227 5.22 -2.52 -6.15
N ALA A 228 3.92 -2.67 -5.90
CA ALA A 228 3.40 -3.51 -4.82
C ALA A 228 2.86 -4.88 -5.27
N TYR A 229 2.26 -5.01 -6.46
CA TYR A 229 1.71 -6.31 -6.91
C TYR A 229 2.81 -7.29 -7.35
N PRO A 230 2.56 -8.62 -7.33
CA PRO A 230 3.51 -9.67 -7.71
C PRO A 230 3.72 -9.80 -9.23
N VAL A 231 3.92 -8.67 -9.91
CA VAL A 231 4.15 -8.59 -11.36
C VAL A 231 5.34 -7.69 -11.67
N SER A 232 6.00 -7.96 -12.80
CA SER A 232 7.05 -7.11 -13.36
C SER A 232 6.54 -6.21 -14.49
N ALA A 233 5.36 -6.51 -15.04
CA ALA A 233 4.78 -5.79 -16.16
C ALA A 233 3.27 -5.53 -15.98
N LEU A 234 2.82 -4.42 -16.57
CA LEU A 234 1.43 -3.98 -16.58
C LEU A 234 0.99 -3.72 -18.02
N GLU A 235 0.05 -4.51 -18.51
CA GLU A 235 -0.69 -4.22 -19.74
C GLU A 235 -1.80 -3.22 -19.38
N TRP A 236 -1.53 -1.94 -19.63
CA TRP A 236 -2.36 -0.84 -19.19
C TRP A 236 -3.06 -0.16 -20.35
N SER A 237 -4.35 0.07 -20.20
CA SER A 237 -5.09 1.02 -21.03
C SER A 237 -6.04 1.85 -20.17
N GLN A 238 -6.27 3.10 -20.57
CA GLN A 238 -7.20 3.98 -19.88
C GLN A 238 -8.07 4.79 -20.82
N ILE A 239 -9.28 5.13 -20.40
CA ILE A 239 -10.17 6.08 -21.06
C ILE A 239 -10.89 6.92 -20.01
N VAL A 240 -11.45 8.05 -20.44
CA VAL A 240 -12.37 8.84 -19.63
C VAL A 240 -13.71 8.90 -20.36
N ILE A 241 -14.79 8.52 -19.68
CA ILE A 241 -16.15 8.52 -20.23
C ILE A 241 -17.10 9.28 -19.32
N ASP A 242 -18.31 9.54 -19.80
CA ASP A 242 -19.37 10.02 -18.92
C ASP A 242 -19.87 8.86 -18.05
N GLY A 243 -19.93 9.10 -16.74
CA GLY A 243 -20.56 8.17 -15.83
C GLY A 243 -22.07 8.10 -16.06
N ASN A 244 -22.65 7.00 -15.60
CA ASN A 244 -24.09 6.77 -15.64
C ASN A 244 -24.85 8.02 -15.17
N ALA A 245 -26.01 8.31 -15.74
CA ALA A 245 -26.84 9.45 -15.32
C ALA A 245 -27.23 9.42 -13.82
N ARG A 246 -27.10 8.27 -13.15
CA ARG A 246 -27.27 8.08 -11.70
C ARG A 246 -26.02 8.41 -10.88
N LEU A 247 -24.86 8.59 -11.51
CA LEU A 247 -23.65 9.13 -10.90
C LEU A 247 -23.82 10.65 -10.74
N THR A 248 -24.72 11.04 -9.82
CA THR A 248 -25.03 12.44 -9.53
C THR A 248 -24.92 12.69 -8.04
N LEU A 249 -24.39 13.85 -7.67
CA LEU A 249 -24.19 14.25 -6.28
C LEU A 249 -25.50 14.58 -5.56
N PRO A 250 -25.55 14.41 -4.21
CA PRO A 250 -24.44 14.00 -3.34
C PRO A 250 -24.23 12.47 -3.28
N PHE A 251 -22.97 12.05 -3.12
CA PHE A 251 -22.62 10.66 -2.80
C PHE A 251 -22.74 10.40 -1.30
N ASP A 252 -23.81 10.86 -0.63
CA ASP A 252 -23.93 10.73 0.82
C ASP A 252 -24.67 9.47 1.25
N PRO A 253 -24.48 9.00 2.51
CA PRO A 253 -25.24 7.88 3.04
C PRO A 253 -26.75 8.16 2.92
N PRO A 254 -27.55 7.15 2.52
CA PRO A 254 -27.20 5.74 2.35
C PRO A 254 -26.60 5.37 0.97
N ASN A 255 -26.45 6.33 0.05
CA ASN A 255 -26.23 6.07 -1.38
C ASN A 255 -24.76 5.82 -1.80
N ARG A 256 -23.80 5.87 -0.86
CA ARG A 256 -22.36 5.65 -1.15
C ARG A 256 -22.07 4.31 -1.82
N ALA A 257 -22.54 3.21 -1.22
CA ALA A 257 -22.37 1.86 -1.76
C ALA A 257 -23.18 1.67 -3.06
N ALA A 258 -24.39 2.22 -3.11
CA ALA A 258 -25.23 2.15 -4.32
C ALA A 258 -24.56 2.82 -5.54
N THR A 259 -23.74 3.85 -5.31
CA THR A 259 -23.03 4.56 -6.39
C THR A 259 -21.98 3.67 -7.05
N ALA A 260 -21.15 2.98 -6.25
CA ALA A 260 -20.15 2.06 -6.79
C ALA A 260 -20.79 0.88 -7.53
N VAL A 261 -21.96 0.39 -7.08
CA VAL A 261 -22.75 -0.61 -7.81
C VAL A 261 -23.15 -0.12 -9.21
N PHE A 262 -23.57 1.14 -9.36
CA PHE A 262 -23.90 1.69 -10.69
C PHE A 262 -22.66 1.86 -11.58
N VAL A 263 -21.52 2.23 -11.00
CA VAL A 263 -20.26 2.31 -11.74
C VAL A 263 -19.83 0.91 -12.18
N ASN A 264 -19.83 -0.08 -11.29
CA ASN A 264 -19.49 -1.47 -11.62
C ASN A 264 -20.44 -2.06 -12.68
N ALA A 265 -21.73 -1.73 -12.64
CA ALA A 265 -22.67 -2.14 -13.69
C ALA A 265 -22.31 -1.54 -15.07
N GLN A 266 -21.94 -0.26 -15.12
CA GLN A 266 -21.49 0.38 -16.35
C GLN A 266 -20.18 -0.23 -16.88
N LEU A 267 -19.22 -0.51 -15.99
CA LEU A 267 -17.95 -1.15 -16.34
C LEU A 267 -18.15 -2.60 -16.80
N SER A 268 -19.06 -3.34 -16.17
CA SER A 268 -19.37 -4.72 -16.55
C SER A 268 -19.98 -4.78 -17.96
N ALA A 269 -20.85 -3.83 -18.30
CA ALA A 269 -21.38 -3.70 -19.65
C ALA A 269 -20.28 -3.35 -20.68
N LEU A 270 -19.38 -2.42 -20.33
CA LEU A 270 -18.24 -2.06 -21.19
C LEU A 270 -17.28 -3.23 -21.38
N ARG A 271 -16.92 -3.93 -20.30
CA ARG A 271 -16.08 -5.13 -20.36
C ARG A 271 -16.74 -6.20 -21.21
N GLY A 272 -18.04 -6.41 -21.05
CA GLY A 272 -18.82 -7.36 -21.84
C GLY A 272 -18.70 -7.09 -23.34
N SER A 273 -18.81 -5.82 -23.76
CA SER A 273 -18.67 -5.47 -25.18
C SER A 273 -17.22 -5.51 -25.68
N GLU A 274 -16.25 -5.01 -24.91
CA GLU A 274 -14.83 -4.93 -25.30
C GLU A 274 -14.15 -6.33 -25.32
N VAL A 275 -14.52 -7.25 -24.43
CA VAL A 275 -13.95 -8.62 -24.38
C VAL A 275 -14.66 -9.55 -25.37
N PHE A 276 -15.99 -9.60 -25.35
CA PHE A 276 -16.75 -10.60 -26.12
C PHE A 276 -17.17 -10.11 -27.52
N GLY A 277 -16.79 -8.89 -27.93
CA GLY A 277 -16.91 -8.42 -29.30
C GLY A 277 -18.35 -8.26 -29.81
N MET A 278 -19.35 -8.18 -28.94
CA MET A 278 -20.73 -7.92 -29.33
C MET A 278 -21.00 -6.42 -29.30
N ASN A 279 -20.76 -5.73 -30.41
CA ASN A 279 -21.44 -4.46 -30.62
C ASN A 279 -22.90 -4.72 -31.08
N LEU A 280 -23.79 -3.75 -30.90
CA LEU A 280 -25.20 -3.85 -31.33
C LEU A 280 -25.37 -4.01 -32.87
N SER A 281 -24.30 -3.85 -33.66
CA SER A 281 -24.31 -4.02 -35.11
C SER A 281 -23.70 -5.35 -35.59
N GLY A 282 -23.33 -6.27 -34.68
CA GLY A 282 -22.74 -7.57 -35.02
C GLY A 282 -21.36 -7.54 -35.68
N ALA A 283 -20.61 -6.43 -35.57
CA ALA A 283 -19.27 -6.31 -36.14
C ALA A 283 -18.19 -6.69 -35.11
N GLU A 284 -17.23 -7.53 -35.53
CA GLU A 284 -16.05 -7.86 -34.72
C GLU A 284 -15.25 -6.60 -34.41
N THR A 285 -15.12 -6.26 -33.13
CA THR A 285 -14.18 -5.24 -32.62
C THR A 285 -12.92 -5.93 -32.10
N ALA A 286 -11.80 -5.20 -32.03
CA ALA A 286 -10.57 -5.69 -31.43
C ALA A 286 -10.85 -6.26 -30.02
N HIS A 287 -10.63 -7.56 -29.85
CA HIS A 287 -10.91 -8.27 -28.61
C HIS A 287 -9.91 -7.86 -27.53
N ILE A 288 -10.39 -7.28 -26.43
CA ILE A 288 -9.59 -7.13 -25.21
C ILE A 288 -9.45 -8.51 -24.56
N ASP A 289 -8.26 -8.82 -24.05
CA ASP A 289 -7.97 -10.08 -23.37
C ASP A 289 -8.98 -10.33 -22.23
N PRO A 290 -9.65 -11.49 -22.16
CA PRO A 290 -10.58 -11.82 -21.08
C PRO A 290 -9.98 -11.74 -19.67
N ARG A 291 -8.65 -11.86 -19.53
CA ARG A 291 -7.91 -11.68 -18.27
C ARG A 291 -7.76 -10.21 -17.88
N THR A 292 -8.36 -9.27 -18.60
CA THR A 292 -8.29 -7.84 -18.27
C THR A 292 -9.31 -7.47 -17.20
N HIS A 293 -8.82 -6.92 -16.09
CA HIS A 293 -9.61 -6.40 -14.99
C HIS A 293 -9.95 -4.94 -15.24
N TYR A 294 -11.19 -4.54 -14.93
CA TYR A 294 -11.69 -3.20 -15.16
C TYR A 294 -11.79 -2.45 -13.84
N TYR A 295 -11.24 -1.25 -13.81
CA TYR A 295 -11.29 -0.40 -12.63
C TYR A 295 -11.89 0.97 -12.96
N GLY A 296 -12.96 1.33 -12.26
CA GLY A 296 -13.58 2.65 -12.34
C GLY A 296 -12.92 3.62 -11.38
N LEU A 297 -12.49 4.77 -11.91
CA LEU A 297 -11.89 5.83 -11.13
C LEU A 297 -12.82 7.04 -11.06
N VAL A 298 -13.21 7.44 -9.84
CA VAL A 298 -14.17 8.53 -9.61
C VAL A 298 -13.56 9.58 -8.68
N ASP A 299 -13.38 10.80 -9.19
CA ASP A 299 -12.73 11.87 -8.42
C ASP A 299 -13.64 12.42 -7.32
N VAL A 300 -13.10 12.60 -6.12
CA VAL A 300 -13.77 13.30 -5.04
C VAL A 300 -13.77 14.78 -5.38
N ASP A 301 -14.94 15.42 -5.48
CA ASP A 301 -14.98 16.87 -5.69
C ASP A 301 -14.49 17.61 -4.43
N GLY A 302 -13.16 17.74 -4.31
CA GLY A 302 -12.47 18.45 -3.22
C GLY A 302 -12.32 19.94 -3.46
N LYS A 303 -12.83 20.48 -4.58
CA LYS A 303 -12.64 21.88 -4.97
C LYS A 303 -13.67 22.83 -4.34
N ASN A 304 -14.76 22.31 -3.76
CA ASN A 304 -15.94 23.12 -3.40
C ASN A 304 -16.33 23.16 -1.91
N GLY A 305 -15.45 22.72 -0.98
CA GLY A 305 -15.46 23.12 0.44
C GLY A 305 -16.71 22.85 1.30
N ALA A 306 -17.77 22.23 0.79
CA ALA A 306 -19.04 22.08 1.51
C ALA A 306 -19.39 20.64 1.91
N THR A 307 -18.99 19.62 1.12
CA THR A 307 -19.15 18.18 1.47
C THR A 307 -18.24 17.34 0.57
N VAL A 308 -17.48 16.41 1.14
CA VAL A 308 -16.61 15.51 0.36
C VAL A 308 -17.51 14.48 -0.34
N ASN A 309 -17.60 14.56 -1.66
CA ASN A 309 -18.35 13.61 -2.47
C ASN A 309 -17.53 12.34 -2.67
N PHE A 310 -17.47 11.53 -1.62
CA PHE A 310 -16.68 10.31 -1.56
C PHE A 310 -17.50 9.09 -2.00
N MET A 311 -17.23 8.58 -3.20
CA MET A 311 -17.74 7.28 -3.61
C MET A 311 -16.92 6.19 -2.91
N ARG A 312 -17.51 5.48 -1.95
CA ARG A 312 -16.83 4.34 -1.33
C ARG A 312 -16.59 3.28 -2.41
N GLY A 313 -15.36 2.76 -2.48
CA GLY A 313 -15.03 1.73 -3.45
C GLY A 313 -15.77 0.43 -3.18
N GLN A 314 -15.91 -0.36 -4.24
CA GLN A 314 -16.50 -1.68 -4.18
C GLN A 314 -16.04 -2.50 -5.40
N ALA A 315 -15.62 -3.74 -5.16
CA ALA A 315 -15.52 -4.76 -6.21
C ALA A 315 -16.86 -5.46 -6.47
N ASP A 316 -17.09 -5.83 -7.71
CA ASP A 316 -18.28 -6.60 -8.09
C ASP A 316 -18.17 -8.01 -7.49
N TYR A 317 -19.21 -8.43 -6.78
CA TYR A 317 -19.22 -9.67 -5.99
C TYR A 317 -20.48 -10.47 -6.31
N ASN A 318 -20.28 -11.75 -6.62
CA ASN A 318 -21.37 -12.67 -6.87
C ASN A 318 -21.70 -13.45 -5.60
N GLU A 319 -22.81 -13.09 -4.96
CA GLU A 319 -23.31 -13.74 -3.73
C GLU A 319 -23.59 -15.23 -3.90
N GLN A 320 -23.93 -15.69 -5.11
CA GLN A 320 -24.25 -17.10 -5.35
C GLN A 320 -23.00 -17.98 -5.41
N THR A 321 -21.95 -17.49 -6.10
CA THR A 321 -20.67 -18.22 -6.22
C THR A 321 -19.71 -17.90 -5.09
N LYS A 322 -19.98 -16.84 -4.32
CA LYS A 322 -19.07 -16.26 -3.33
C LYS A 322 -17.72 -15.85 -3.92
N GLU A 323 -17.73 -15.32 -5.14
CA GLU A 323 -16.53 -14.90 -5.85
C GLU A 323 -16.62 -13.45 -6.31
N PHE A 324 -15.50 -12.74 -6.22
CA PHE A 324 -15.37 -11.44 -6.85
C PHE A 324 -15.22 -11.59 -8.36
N GLN A 325 -15.78 -10.64 -9.11
CA GLN A 325 -15.66 -10.57 -10.55
C GLN A 325 -14.46 -9.68 -10.94
N MET A 326 -14.19 -9.58 -12.24
CA MET A 326 -13.05 -8.81 -12.79
C MET A 326 -13.32 -7.30 -12.89
N VAL A 327 -14.24 -6.76 -12.09
CA VAL A 327 -14.68 -5.36 -12.13
C VAL A 327 -14.66 -4.81 -10.71
N ALA A 328 -14.06 -3.64 -10.55
CA ALA A 328 -14.13 -2.86 -9.32
C ALA A 328 -14.17 -1.37 -9.62
N SER A 329 -14.49 -0.56 -8.61
CA SER A 329 -14.37 0.89 -8.72
C SER A 329 -14.06 1.51 -7.38
N GLY A 330 -13.48 2.70 -7.41
CA GLY A 330 -13.12 3.43 -6.21
C GLY A 330 -12.90 4.92 -6.44
N PRO A 331 -12.75 5.66 -5.35
CA PRO A 331 -12.53 7.09 -5.38
C PRO A 331 -11.07 7.42 -5.73
N CYS A 332 -10.84 8.60 -6.30
CA CYS A 332 -9.53 9.24 -6.36
C CYS A 332 -9.59 10.67 -5.85
N GLY A 333 -8.42 11.25 -5.58
CA GLY A 333 -8.28 12.63 -5.16
C GLY A 333 -6.94 12.84 -4.46
N VAL A 334 -6.72 14.05 -3.97
CA VAL A 334 -5.53 14.42 -3.19
C VAL A 334 -5.82 14.21 -1.69
N PRO A 335 -4.97 13.48 -0.94
CA PRO A 335 -5.20 13.17 0.47
C PRO A 335 -5.40 14.38 1.38
N LYS A 336 -4.80 15.51 1.00
CA LYS A 336 -4.84 16.81 1.69
C LYS A 336 -5.18 17.91 0.69
N THR A 337 -6.38 18.49 0.79
CA THR A 337 -6.85 19.55 -0.13
C THR A 337 -7.48 20.70 0.64
N ASN A 338 -7.04 21.95 0.39
CA ASN A 338 -7.70 23.18 0.84
C ASN A 338 -8.20 23.18 2.30
N GLY A 339 -7.32 22.78 3.25
CA GLY A 339 -7.63 22.76 4.69
C GLY A 339 -8.35 21.49 5.18
N TRP A 340 -8.69 20.56 4.27
CA TRP A 340 -9.28 19.27 4.58
C TRP A 340 -8.25 18.14 4.45
N VAL A 341 -8.23 17.24 5.43
CA VAL A 341 -7.37 16.06 5.46
C VAL A 341 -8.29 14.84 5.39
N LEU A 342 -8.31 14.15 4.24
CA LEU A 342 -9.05 12.89 4.07
C LEU A 342 -8.27 11.72 4.67
N PHE A 343 -6.97 11.69 4.40
CA PHE A 343 -6.04 10.66 4.87
C PHE A 343 -4.77 11.35 5.35
N SER A 344 -4.55 11.40 6.66
CA SER A 344 -3.45 12.18 7.26
C SER A 344 -2.09 11.51 7.09
N TRP A 345 -2.09 10.18 7.04
CA TRP A 345 -0.93 9.31 6.84
C TRP A 345 -0.46 9.25 5.39
N ASP A 346 -1.38 9.46 4.45
CA ASP A 346 -1.07 9.53 3.03
C ASP A 346 -0.53 10.93 2.70
N THR A 347 0.66 10.95 2.11
CA THR A 347 1.44 12.16 1.91
C THR A 347 1.77 12.42 0.45
N ASP A 348 1.41 11.51 -0.45
CA ASP A 348 1.68 11.71 -1.86
C ASP A 348 0.54 12.46 -2.56
N SER A 349 0.63 12.53 -3.88
CA SER A 349 -0.27 13.33 -4.70
C SER A 349 -1.64 12.68 -4.93
N SER A 350 -1.84 11.40 -4.58
CA SER A 350 -3.14 10.76 -4.75
C SER A 350 -3.35 9.47 -3.97
N PHE A 351 -4.47 9.38 -3.24
CA PHE A 351 -4.94 8.12 -2.64
C PHE A 351 -5.54 7.11 -3.63
N ALA A 352 -5.58 7.43 -4.94
CA ALA A 352 -6.08 6.51 -5.97
C ALA A 352 -5.26 5.22 -6.05
N ASP A 353 -4.05 5.27 -5.51
CA ASP A 353 -3.04 4.25 -5.60
C ASP A 353 -3.32 3.06 -4.68
N TRP A 354 -3.27 3.24 -3.36
CA TRP A 354 -3.58 2.21 -2.39
C TRP A 354 -5.07 1.86 -2.40
N TYR A 355 -5.97 2.85 -2.61
CA TYR A 355 -7.40 2.58 -2.63
C TYR A 355 -7.77 1.78 -3.89
N GLY A 356 -7.23 2.14 -5.05
CA GLY A 356 -7.43 1.34 -6.26
C GLY A 356 -6.79 -0.03 -6.17
N ALA A 357 -5.63 -0.15 -5.55
CA ALA A 357 -4.99 -1.43 -5.27
C ALA A 357 -5.79 -2.31 -4.30
N HIS A 358 -6.50 -1.72 -3.33
CA HIS A 358 -7.43 -2.45 -2.45
C HIS A 358 -8.59 -3.04 -3.24
N GLU A 359 -9.30 -2.21 -4.01
CA GLU A 359 -10.49 -2.63 -4.75
C GLU A 359 -10.14 -3.60 -5.89
N LEU A 360 -8.98 -3.42 -6.53
CA LEU A 360 -8.43 -4.42 -7.46
C LEU A 360 -8.04 -5.71 -6.74
N GLY A 361 -7.56 -5.65 -5.50
CA GLY A 361 -7.20 -6.84 -4.72
C GLY A 361 -8.39 -7.81 -4.57
N HIS A 362 -9.58 -7.27 -4.38
CA HIS A 362 -10.82 -8.06 -4.41
C HIS A 362 -11.03 -8.80 -5.73
N THR A 363 -10.77 -8.17 -6.88
CA THR A 363 -10.89 -8.84 -8.19
C THR A 363 -9.93 -10.03 -8.33
N PHE A 364 -8.87 -10.08 -7.51
CA PHE A 364 -7.95 -11.21 -7.35
C PHE A 364 -8.32 -12.13 -6.17
N GLN A 365 -9.59 -12.14 -5.78
CA GLN A 365 -10.18 -12.95 -4.70
C GLN A 365 -9.63 -12.67 -3.30
N ARG A 366 -8.97 -11.53 -3.09
CA ARG A 366 -8.53 -11.13 -1.76
C ARG A 366 -9.71 -10.58 -0.95
N ARG A 367 -9.75 -10.88 0.34
CA ARG A 367 -10.85 -10.52 1.25
C ARG A 367 -10.34 -9.66 2.39
N HIS A 368 -11.26 -9.00 3.10
CA HIS A 368 -10.92 -8.13 4.22
C HIS A 368 -10.48 -8.95 5.44
N PRO A 369 -9.24 -8.78 5.93
CA PRO A 369 -8.79 -9.47 7.14
C PRO A 369 -9.27 -8.80 8.44
N GLY A 370 -9.88 -7.61 8.33
CA GLY A 370 -10.36 -6.79 9.44
C GLY A 370 -9.25 -5.98 10.13
N PHE A 371 -9.59 -4.77 10.60
CA PHE A 371 -8.66 -3.87 11.31
C PHE A 371 -9.31 -2.62 11.94
N PRO A 372 -8.86 -2.18 13.15
CA PRO A 372 -8.65 -3.07 14.28
C PRO A 372 -9.93 -3.86 14.53
N ARG A 373 -9.91 -4.84 15.44
CA ARG A 373 -11.10 -5.65 15.72
C ARG A 373 -12.38 -4.78 15.81
N TYR A 374 -13.32 -5.04 14.89
CA TYR A 374 -14.56 -4.27 14.80
C TYR A 374 -15.28 -4.26 16.15
N ASN A 375 -15.56 -3.06 16.66
CA ASN A 375 -16.32 -2.85 17.88
C ASN A 375 -17.75 -2.49 17.51
N PRO A 376 -18.72 -3.40 17.66
CA PRO A 376 -20.11 -3.14 17.29
C PRO A 376 -20.80 -2.13 18.22
N GLN A 377 -20.29 -1.89 19.43
CA GLN A 377 -20.84 -0.89 20.35
C GLN A 377 -20.47 0.54 19.91
N THR A 378 -19.29 0.72 19.33
CA THR A 378 -18.81 2.04 18.87
C THR A 378 -18.89 2.22 17.36
N GLY A 379 -19.13 1.14 16.60
CA GLY A 379 -19.10 1.13 15.14
C GLY A 379 -17.70 1.36 14.56
N THR A 380 -16.64 1.16 15.34
CA THR A 380 -15.25 1.44 14.92
C THR A 380 -14.51 0.19 14.50
N GLY A 381 -13.58 0.35 13.56
CA GLY A 381 -12.82 -0.75 12.95
C GLY A 381 -13.51 -1.32 11.71
N GLN A 382 -12.87 -2.32 11.11
CA GLN A 382 -13.35 -3.06 9.96
C GLN A 382 -13.58 -4.51 10.38
N PRO A 383 -14.78 -5.07 10.11
CA PRO A 383 -15.05 -6.47 10.38
C PRO A 383 -14.18 -7.35 9.47
N HIS A 384 -13.77 -8.49 10.01
CA HIS A 384 -13.17 -9.56 9.22
C HIS A 384 -14.24 -10.22 8.35
N ASP A 385 -13.94 -10.43 7.07
CA ASP A 385 -14.81 -11.16 6.14
C ASP A 385 -14.91 -12.63 6.58
N PRO A 386 -16.11 -13.19 6.86
CA PRO A 386 -16.24 -14.56 7.35
C PRO A 386 -15.71 -15.64 6.38
N ASP A 387 -15.60 -15.34 5.08
CA ASP A 387 -15.04 -16.27 4.08
C ASP A 387 -13.51 -16.11 3.94
N GLU A 388 -12.88 -15.12 4.57
CA GLU A 388 -11.43 -15.08 4.76
C GLU A 388 -11.06 -16.02 5.92
N THR A 389 -10.19 -17.00 5.69
CA THR A 389 -9.83 -17.99 6.74
C THR A 389 -8.34 -18.24 6.83
N GLY A 390 -7.55 -17.66 5.91
CA GLY A 390 -6.13 -17.92 5.79
C GLY A 390 -5.25 -16.76 6.23
N PHE A 391 -5.80 -15.56 6.45
CA PHE A 391 -5.01 -14.39 6.81
C PHE A 391 -4.33 -14.55 8.20
N PRO A 392 -2.99 -14.58 8.27
CA PRO A 392 -2.30 -15.03 9.49
C PRO A 392 -1.90 -13.89 10.43
N TYR A 393 -2.04 -12.62 10.01
CA TYR A 393 -1.51 -11.48 10.75
C TYR A 393 -2.60 -10.82 11.60
N PRO A 394 -2.39 -10.68 12.92
CA PRO A 394 -3.35 -10.01 13.79
C PRO A 394 -3.60 -8.55 13.36
N ASP A 395 -4.82 -8.08 13.60
CA ASP A 395 -5.24 -6.71 13.31
C ASP A 395 -4.94 -6.27 11.86
N GLY A 396 -4.99 -7.19 10.89
CA GLY A 396 -4.76 -6.83 9.49
C GLY A 396 -3.35 -6.29 9.20
N LEU A 397 -2.37 -6.49 10.09
CA LEU A 397 -0.99 -6.07 9.89
C LEU A 397 -0.33 -6.83 8.73
N ILE A 398 0.81 -6.35 8.22
CA ILE A 398 1.58 -7.11 7.22
C ILE A 398 2.53 -8.15 7.83
N SER A 399 2.67 -8.16 9.17
CA SER A 399 3.47 -9.12 9.92
C SER A 399 2.86 -9.40 11.30
N THR A 400 3.26 -10.52 11.90
CA THR A 400 3.08 -10.82 13.31
C THR A 400 4.00 -9.96 14.20
N PRO A 401 3.76 -9.89 15.53
CA PRO A 401 4.58 -9.10 16.47
C PRO A 401 6.07 -9.46 16.54
N ASP A 402 6.47 -10.59 15.96
CA ASP A 402 7.86 -11.02 15.78
C ASP A 402 8.56 -10.37 14.57
N ASN A 403 7.85 -9.51 13.82
CA ASN A 403 8.37 -8.73 12.68
C ASN A 403 9.08 -9.58 11.62
N ILE A 404 8.64 -10.83 11.43
CA ILE A 404 9.20 -11.70 10.38
C ILE A 404 9.18 -10.97 9.04
N PHE A 405 8.06 -10.36 8.68
CA PHE A 405 7.89 -9.66 7.41
C PHE A 405 8.07 -8.15 7.55
N VAL A 406 8.84 -7.58 6.62
CA VAL A 406 9.01 -6.12 6.48
C VAL A 406 8.68 -5.76 5.05
N GLY A 407 7.79 -4.78 4.89
CA GLY A 407 7.48 -4.22 3.58
C GLY A 407 8.65 -3.37 3.07
N PHE A 408 8.74 -3.26 1.76
CA PHE A 408 9.74 -2.47 1.08
C PHE A 408 9.11 -1.85 -0.15
N ASP A 409 9.06 -0.52 -0.13
CA ASP A 409 8.62 0.28 -1.24
C ASP A 409 9.85 0.73 -2.04
N ILE A 410 9.96 0.29 -3.30
CA ILE A 410 11.08 0.65 -4.17
C ILE A 410 11.11 2.15 -4.53
N GLY A 411 9.99 2.85 -4.34
CA GLY A 411 9.77 4.25 -4.70
C GLY A 411 9.48 4.46 -6.19
N ASP A 412 9.09 5.69 -6.52
CA ASP A 412 8.86 6.18 -7.88
C ASP A 412 9.30 7.66 -7.94
N PRO A 413 10.52 7.94 -8.42
CA PRO A 413 11.04 9.30 -8.51
C PRO A 413 10.22 10.23 -9.40
N ASP A 414 9.57 9.72 -10.45
CA ASP A 414 8.78 10.53 -11.37
C ASP A 414 7.51 11.07 -10.71
N LEU A 415 7.04 10.37 -9.67
CA LEU A 415 5.92 10.78 -8.82
C LEU A 415 6.35 11.34 -7.46
N GLY A 416 7.67 11.46 -7.22
CA GLY A 416 8.21 11.92 -5.93
C GLY A 416 7.98 10.95 -4.78
N VAL A 417 7.68 9.68 -5.06
CA VAL A 417 7.48 8.64 -4.03
C VAL A 417 8.84 8.10 -3.61
N PRO A 418 9.26 8.28 -2.34
CA PRO A 418 10.56 7.84 -1.89
C PRO A 418 10.61 6.32 -1.72
N ARG A 419 11.81 5.76 -1.91
CA ARG A 419 12.11 4.40 -1.49
C ARG A 419 12.13 4.32 0.04
N ARG A 420 11.50 3.31 0.64
CA ARG A 420 11.40 3.17 2.10
C ARG A 420 11.19 1.73 2.54
N ALA A 421 11.67 1.43 3.75
CA ALA A 421 11.26 0.23 4.48
C ALA A 421 9.96 0.51 5.25
N LEU A 422 9.11 -0.51 5.37
CA LEU A 422 7.77 -0.42 5.93
C LEU A 422 7.65 -1.43 7.09
N PRO A 423 7.76 -0.99 8.35
CA PRO A 423 7.74 -1.89 9.51
C PRO A 423 6.45 -2.69 9.61
N GLY A 424 6.58 -4.02 9.72
CA GLY A 424 5.44 -4.92 9.60
C GLY A 424 4.41 -4.85 10.74
N ASN A 425 4.78 -4.24 11.86
CA ASN A 425 3.92 -4.03 13.02
C ASN A 425 3.24 -2.64 13.07
N THR A 426 3.47 -1.78 12.08
CA THR A 426 2.79 -0.48 11.95
C THR A 426 2.14 -0.26 10.59
N TYR A 427 2.44 -1.14 9.63
CA TYR A 427 1.81 -1.18 8.31
C TYR A 427 0.78 -2.30 8.27
N HIS A 428 -0.33 -2.03 7.59
CA HIS A 428 -1.47 -2.94 7.44
C HIS A 428 -1.55 -3.43 6.01
N ASP A 429 -2.14 -4.60 5.85
CA ASP A 429 -2.41 -5.16 4.53
C ASP A 429 -3.33 -4.23 3.74
N VAL A 430 -3.06 -4.11 2.44
CA VAL A 430 -3.85 -3.29 1.52
C VAL A 430 -5.33 -3.68 1.53
N MET A 431 -5.69 -4.92 1.88
CA MET A 431 -7.09 -5.36 2.01
C MET A 431 -7.79 -4.87 3.28
N THR A 432 -7.11 -4.05 4.08
CA THR A 432 -7.74 -3.29 5.15
C THR A 432 -8.18 -1.91 4.66
N TYR A 433 -9.00 -1.20 5.45
CA TYR A 433 -9.18 0.26 5.31
C TYR A 433 -8.37 1.02 6.36
N ALA A 434 -7.21 0.47 6.75
CA ALA A 434 -6.31 1.03 7.75
C ALA A 434 -5.51 2.23 7.27
N ASP A 435 -4.76 2.84 8.19
CA ASP A 435 -3.64 3.70 7.83
C ASP A 435 -2.39 2.86 7.51
N ASN A 436 -1.47 3.43 6.72
CA ASN A 436 -0.19 2.81 6.35
C ASN A 436 -0.37 1.47 5.61
N GLN A 437 -1.04 1.50 4.46
CA GLN A 437 -1.37 0.29 3.71
C GLN A 437 -0.24 -0.16 2.78
N TRP A 438 0.04 -1.47 2.79
CA TRP A 438 0.97 -2.13 1.88
C TRP A 438 0.58 -3.61 1.70
N LEU A 439 1.10 -4.31 0.69
CA LEU A 439 0.83 -5.74 0.56
C LEU A 439 1.56 -6.54 1.65
N SER A 440 0.82 -7.37 2.38
CA SER A 440 1.39 -8.45 3.18
C SER A 440 1.86 -9.60 2.28
N ALA A 441 2.69 -10.50 2.83
CA ALA A 441 3.10 -11.69 2.08
C ALA A 441 1.90 -12.59 1.72
N HIS A 442 0.89 -12.67 2.59
CA HIS A 442 -0.35 -13.42 2.31
C HIS A 442 -1.10 -12.87 1.10
N THR A 443 -1.35 -11.56 1.05
CA THR A 443 -2.05 -10.92 -0.07
C THR A 443 -1.22 -10.94 -1.35
N TYR A 444 0.10 -10.74 -1.24
CA TYR A 444 1.04 -10.84 -2.36
C TYR A 444 0.99 -12.22 -3.02
N GLU A 445 1.11 -13.31 -2.24
CA GLU A 445 1.09 -14.66 -2.79
C GLU A 445 -0.30 -15.03 -3.34
N GLY A 446 -1.38 -14.63 -2.67
CA GLY A 446 -2.74 -14.87 -3.15
C GLY A 446 -3.06 -14.20 -4.49
N ILE A 447 -2.60 -12.96 -4.69
CA ILE A 447 -2.74 -12.28 -5.99
C ILE A 447 -1.93 -13.01 -7.06
N HIS A 448 -0.70 -13.43 -6.75
CA HIS A 448 0.14 -14.15 -7.71
C HIS A 448 -0.48 -15.49 -8.12
N GLU A 449 -1.00 -16.25 -7.16
CA GLU A 449 -1.71 -17.50 -7.42
C GLU A 449 -2.92 -17.29 -8.30
N ARG A 450 -3.69 -16.21 -8.06
CA ARG A 450 -4.84 -15.89 -8.90
C ARG A 450 -4.44 -15.52 -10.33
N LEU A 451 -3.36 -14.76 -10.52
CA LEU A 451 -2.83 -14.44 -11.85
C LEU A 451 -2.44 -15.71 -12.62
N LEU A 452 -1.78 -16.67 -11.97
CA LEU A 452 -1.44 -17.96 -12.60
C LEU A 452 -2.68 -18.76 -12.99
N LEU A 453 -3.68 -18.82 -12.10
CA LEU A 453 -4.94 -19.53 -12.36
C LEU A 453 -5.70 -18.91 -13.54
N GLU A 454 -5.73 -17.59 -13.66
CA GLU A 454 -6.35 -16.91 -14.80
C GLU A 454 -5.58 -17.15 -16.10
N ASP A 455 -4.25 -17.17 -16.06
CA ASP A 455 -3.43 -17.48 -17.23
C ASP A 455 -3.69 -18.90 -17.75
N GLU A 456 -3.88 -19.86 -16.85
CA GLU A 456 -4.23 -21.24 -17.19
C GLU A 456 -5.68 -21.35 -17.70
N LEU A 457 -6.65 -20.75 -17.00
CA LEU A 457 -8.07 -20.83 -17.34
C LEU A 457 -8.39 -20.24 -18.71
N PHE A 458 -7.72 -19.15 -19.08
CA PHE A 458 -7.92 -18.43 -20.34
C PHE A 458 -6.83 -18.73 -21.38
N ALA A 459 -6.00 -19.75 -21.16
CA ALA A 459 -5.01 -20.18 -22.15
C ALA A 459 -5.71 -20.57 -23.47
N PRO A 460 -5.14 -20.24 -24.64
CA PRO A 460 -5.67 -20.72 -25.91
C PRO A 460 -5.71 -22.25 -25.91
N LYS A 461 -6.88 -22.84 -26.18
CA LYS A 461 -6.98 -24.29 -26.34
C LYS A 461 -6.16 -24.69 -27.57
N VAL A 462 -5.09 -25.43 -27.37
CA VAL A 462 -4.33 -26.04 -28.46
C VAL A 462 -5.26 -27.07 -29.12
N GLY A 463 -5.68 -26.77 -30.35
CA GLY A 463 -6.54 -27.63 -31.17
C GLY A 463 -5.80 -28.76 -31.86
#